data_AF-A0A8S8XTA4-F1
#
_entry.id   AF-A0A8S8XTA4-F1
#
_cell.length_a   1.000
_cell.length_b   1.000
_cell.length_c   1.000
_cell.angle_alpha   90.00
_cell.angle_beta   90.00
_cell.angle_gamma   90.00
#
_symmetry.space_group_name_H-M   'P 1'
#
loop_
_entity.id
_entity.type
_entity.pdbx_description
1 polymer ?
#
loop_
_entity_poly.entity_id
_entity_poly.type
_entity_poly.pdbx_seq_one_letter_code
_entity_poly.pdbx_strand_id
1 'polypeptide(L)'
;MNGKLQSLMMTILMIASALAGCAGNEVDVDLDGEDGGYEYASNVDNHRMLMGDVCDIKDLSGAYDWDAVSDIYENGEHAEKSDGSFRTLEGFASASGKNHAYDSYYGADGSWHDFVDAAIGGTGAFAGESDTVRDQAVEKGIQNGVMTAYAIHELNAAIIKAEAGNWGPDDAQHAWDEGWAFYHGPDDSNADYDGCGPYATADKRAGNFGTANSDGTAATNVATLAAMNAGLTAMQNEDMQGLVEARDEILKNIVIVYSQASVRYASKMTDDLADGDTSDYDKHQAEGHAFYRVIEAYVAEYTSICYNMVSHTVSSDTSQASCEAYMYLENYTSSNDPDGEEFTGCYNSVTHSQDEGMSQEECEAFGWYANYYSDKIVQMFDLKNDGDVSADYEADIRAWLQPVWDHFGISADDIGTLQ
;
A
#
# COMPACT_ATOMS: atom_id res chain seq x y z
N MET A 1 15.65 -39.79 -15.33
CA MET A 1 14.24 -39.72 -15.79
C MET A 1 14.09 -38.43 -16.59
N ASN A 2 13.44 -38.51 -17.75
CA ASN A 2 13.65 -37.61 -18.88
C ASN A 2 12.76 -36.36 -18.77
N GLY A 3 13.34 -35.16 -18.63
CA GLY A 3 12.62 -33.87 -18.42
C GLY A 3 11.62 -33.50 -19.52
N LYS A 4 11.69 -34.16 -20.68
CA LYS A 4 10.69 -34.03 -21.75
C LYS A 4 9.32 -34.65 -21.43
N LEU A 5 9.24 -35.59 -20.49
CA LEU A 5 7.94 -36.16 -20.07
C LEU A 5 7.20 -35.28 -19.06
N GLN A 6 7.90 -34.50 -18.24
CA GLN A 6 7.28 -33.57 -17.27
C GLN A 6 6.73 -32.31 -17.96
N SER A 7 7.48 -31.76 -18.92
CA SER A 7 7.00 -30.63 -19.73
C SER A 7 5.78 -31.01 -20.59
N LEU A 8 5.77 -32.22 -21.18
CA LEU A 8 4.62 -32.69 -21.96
C LEU A 8 3.38 -33.03 -21.09
N MET A 9 3.55 -33.41 -19.82
CA MET A 9 2.43 -33.62 -18.89
C MET A 9 1.81 -32.30 -18.41
N MET A 10 2.61 -31.25 -18.20
CA MET A 10 2.08 -29.90 -17.90
C MET A 10 1.32 -29.31 -19.09
N THR A 11 1.83 -29.48 -20.32
CA THR A 11 1.13 -28.98 -21.52
C THR A 11 -0.15 -29.77 -21.85
N ILE A 12 -0.24 -31.06 -21.48
CA ILE A 12 -1.46 -31.85 -21.71
C ILE A 12 -2.53 -31.63 -20.63
N LEU A 13 -2.14 -31.25 -19.40
CA LEU A 13 -3.10 -30.76 -18.39
C LEU A 13 -3.65 -29.37 -18.74
N MET A 14 -2.86 -28.50 -19.38
CA MET A 14 -3.27 -27.16 -19.86
C MET A 14 -4.22 -27.16 -21.07
N ILE A 15 -4.37 -28.29 -21.78
CA ILE A 15 -5.25 -28.39 -22.96
C ILE A 15 -6.62 -29.00 -22.60
N ALA A 16 -6.79 -29.55 -21.39
CA ALA A 16 -8.07 -30.06 -20.92
C ALA A 16 -8.99 -28.98 -20.31
N SER A 17 -8.46 -27.80 -19.96
CA SER A 17 -9.23 -26.64 -19.47
C SER A 17 -9.85 -25.80 -20.59
N ALA A 18 -9.33 -25.86 -21.82
CA ALA A 18 -9.83 -25.09 -22.96
C ALA A 18 -11.16 -25.60 -23.58
N LEU A 19 -11.89 -26.47 -22.88
CA LEU A 19 -13.21 -26.98 -23.29
C LEU A 19 -14.21 -27.11 -22.12
N ALA A 20 -13.99 -26.36 -21.03
CA ALA A 20 -14.98 -26.18 -19.95
C ALA A 20 -15.77 -24.86 -20.06
N GLY A 21 -15.54 -24.03 -21.07
CA GLY A 21 -16.24 -22.75 -21.28
C GLY A 21 -17.69 -22.84 -21.80
N CYS A 22 -18.45 -23.89 -21.46
CA CYS A 22 -19.85 -24.07 -21.88
C CYS A 22 -20.63 -24.98 -20.90
N ALA A 23 -20.62 -24.66 -19.62
CA ALA A 23 -21.64 -25.03 -18.64
C ALA A 23 -21.29 -24.34 -17.32
N GLY A 24 -21.86 -23.16 -17.10
CA GLY A 24 -21.85 -22.54 -15.77
C GLY A 24 -22.47 -23.50 -14.77
N ASN A 25 -21.62 -24.12 -13.97
CA ASN A 25 -21.99 -24.29 -12.57
C ASN A 25 -21.65 -22.94 -11.96
N GLU A 26 -22.62 -22.03 -11.92
CA GLU A 26 -22.56 -20.91 -10.97
C GLU A 26 -22.37 -21.57 -9.61
N VAL A 27 -21.17 -21.42 -9.04
CA VAL A 27 -20.98 -21.72 -7.62
C VAL A 27 -21.67 -20.55 -6.94
N ASP A 28 -22.87 -20.79 -6.41
CA ASP A 28 -23.55 -19.82 -5.57
C ASP A 28 -22.61 -19.52 -4.40
N VAL A 29 -22.00 -18.34 -4.41
CA VAL A 29 -21.14 -17.86 -3.32
C VAL A 29 -22.03 -17.70 -2.09
N ASP A 30 -21.64 -18.30 -0.97
CA ASP A 30 -22.36 -18.13 0.29
C ASP A 30 -22.11 -16.72 0.84
N LEU A 31 -23.05 -15.81 0.55
CA LEU A 31 -23.03 -14.44 1.04
C LEU A 31 -23.90 -14.37 2.30
N ASP A 32 -23.38 -14.93 3.39
CA ASP A 32 -24.01 -14.79 4.69
C ASP A 32 -23.76 -13.39 5.30
N GLY A 33 -24.21 -13.17 6.53
CA GLY A 33 -24.13 -11.87 7.20
C GLY A 33 -22.76 -11.51 7.76
N GLU A 34 -21.71 -12.32 7.53
CA GLU A 34 -20.38 -12.10 8.08
C GLU A 34 -19.27 -12.46 7.07
N ASP A 35 -18.05 -12.00 7.35
CA ASP A 35 -16.84 -12.45 6.65
C ASP A 35 -15.64 -12.30 7.58
N GLY A 36 -14.81 -13.34 7.68
CA GLY A 36 -13.54 -13.25 8.40
C GLY A 36 -13.69 -12.88 9.88
N GLY A 37 -14.85 -13.16 10.47
CA GLY A 37 -15.20 -12.80 11.85
C GLY A 37 -15.75 -11.38 12.05
N TYR A 38 -16.09 -10.67 10.97
CA TYR A 38 -16.79 -9.38 11.01
C TYR A 38 -18.26 -9.56 10.61
N GLU A 39 -19.20 -9.20 11.48
CA GLU A 39 -20.64 -9.24 11.19
C GLU A 39 -21.10 -7.91 10.59
N TYR A 40 -21.66 -7.96 9.38
CA TYR A 40 -22.12 -6.78 8.66
C TYR A 40 -23.39 -6.18 9.28
N ALA A 41 -23.45 -4.86 9.39
CA ALA A 41 -24.65 -4.13 9.83
C ALA A 41 -25.63 -3.84 8.68
N SER A 42 -25.18 -4.00 7.44
CA SER A 42 -25.89 -3.70 6.21
C SER A 42 -25.61 -4.75 5.13
N ASN A 43 -26.41 -4.79 4.07
CA ASN A 43 -26.14 -5.70 2.94
C ASN A 43 -25.10 -5.08 2.00
N VAL A 44 -23.92 -5.70 1.91
CA VAL A 44 -22.82 -5.30 1.01
C VAL A 44 -22.43 -6.41 0.02
N ASP A 45 -23.33 -7.37 -0.22
CA ASP A 45 -23.13 -8.56 -1.05
C ASP A 45 -22.55 -8.22 -2.43
N ASN A 46 -23.11 -7.20 -3.07
CA ASN A 46 -22.67 -6.79 -4.40
C ASN A 46 -21.25 -6.20 -4.43
N HIS A 47 -20.74 -5.65 -3.31
CA HIS A 47 -19.34 -5.21 -3.20
C HIS A 47 -18.40 -6.38 -2.94
N ARG A 48 -18.82 -7.37 -2.13
CA ARG A 48 -18.07 -8.60 -1.89
C ARG A 48 -17.78 -9.33 -3.21
N MET A 49 -18.76 -9.36 -4.12
CA MET A 49 -18.63 -10.03 -5.42
C MET A 49 -17.58 -9.45 -6.37
N LEU A 50 -17.10 -8.22 -6.17
CA LEU A 50 -15.98 -7.67 -6.96
C LEU A 50 -14.70 -8.50 -6.80
N MET A 51 -14.60 -9.29 -5.72
CA MET A 51 -13.46 -10.16 -5.52
C MET A 51 -13.34 -11.24 -6.60
N GLY A 52 -14.46 -11.66 -7.20
CA GLY A 52 -14.45 -12.54 -8.37
C GLY A 52 -13.77 -11.89 -9.57
N ASP A 53 -14.10 -10.62 -9.88
CA ASP A 53 -13.46 -9.88 -10.99
C ASP A 53 -11.94 -9.77 -10.75
N VAL A 54 -11.51 -9.57 -9.49
CA VAL A 54 -10.08 -9.52 -9.14
C VAL A 54 -9.39 -10.87 -9.36
N CYS A 55 -10.03 -11.98 -8.99
CA CYS A 55 -9.49 -13.32 -9.21
C CYS A 55 -9.37 -13.64 -10.71
N ASP A 56 -10.42 -13.36 -11.48
CA ASP A 56 -10.41 -13.65 -12.91
C ASP A 56 -9.36 -12.81 -13.63
N ILE A 57 -9.24 -11.52 -13.31
CA ILE A 57 -8.18 -10.68 -13.88
C ILE A 57 -6.80 -11.22 -13.54
N LYS A 58 -6.56 -11.68 -12.31
CA LYS A 58 -5.28 -12.26 -11.91
C LYS A 58 -4.93 -13.52 -12.73
N ASP A 59 -5.89 -14.40 -12.97
CA ASP A 59 -5.67 -15.60 -13.78
C ASP A 59 -5.45 -15.25 -15.26
N LEU A 60 -6.23 -14.30 -15.78
CA LEU A 60 -6.13 -13.84 -17.17
C LEU A 60 -4.84 -13.05 -17.43
N SER A 61 -4.40 -12.20 -16.49
CA SER A 61 -3.14 -11.45 -16.59
C SER A 61 -1.95 -12.40 -16.55
N GLY A 62 -1.99 -13.44 -15.69
CA GLY A 62 -0.97 -14.49 -15.67
C GLY A 62 -0.93 -15.34 -16.95
N ALA A 63 -2.03 -15.40 -17.69
CA ALA A 63 -2.11 -16.00 -19.03
C ALA A 63 -1.79 -15.01 -20.16
N TYR A 64 -1.55 -13.73 -19.83
CA TYR A 64 -1.33 -12.61 -20.75
C TYR A 64 -2.49 -12.37 -21.73
N ASP A 65 -3.72 -12.69 -21.32
CA ASP A 65 -4.93 -12.41 -22.08
C ASP A 65 -5.42 -10.99 -21.81
N TRP A 66 -4.69 -10.02 -22.37
CA TRP A 66 -4.94 -8.59 -22.11
C TRP A 66 -6.31 -8.12 -22.60
N ASP A 67 -6.86 -8.73 -23.66
CA ASP A 67 -8.20 -8.41 -24.16
C ASP A 67 -9.25 -8.84 -23.13
N ALA A 68 -9.12 -10.04 -22.55
CA ALA A 68 -10.03 -10.52 -21.51
C ALA A 68 -9.87 -9.77 -20.17
N VAL A 69 -8.62 -9.44 -19.79
CA VAL A 69 -8.35 -8.58 -18.63
C VAL A 69 -9.05 -7.22 -18.79
N SER A 70 -8.91 -6.60 -19.96
CA SER A 70 -9.54 -5.31 -20.26
C SER A 70 -11.06 -5.41 -20.20
N ASP A 71 -11.64 -6.49 -20.73
CA ASP A 71 -13.10 -6.70 -20.71
C ASP A 71 -13.65 -6.79 -19.28
N ILE A 72 -13.05 -7.60 -18.40
CA ILE A 72 -13.50 -7.70 -17.01
C ILE A 72 -13.26 -6.39 -16.25
N TYR A 73 -12.12 -5.75 -16.44
CA TYR A 73 -11.79 -4.50 -15.76
C TYR A 73 -12.81 -3.40 -16.06
N GLU A 74 -13.20 -3.24 -17.34
CA GLU A 74 -14.11 -2.20 -17.83
C GLU A 74 -15.59 -2.56 -17.62
N ASN A 75 -15.96 -3.83 -17.84
CA ASN A 75 -17.36 -4.24 -17.93
C ASN A 75 -17.86 -5.04 -16.71
N GLY A 76 -16.96 -5.64 -15.91
CA GLY A 76 -17.27 -6.48 -14.76
C GLY A 76 -17.95 -7.81 -15.13
N GLU A 77 -17.89 -8.79 -14.24
CA GLU A 77 -18.49 -10.13 -14.45
C GLU A 77 -19.30 -10.61 -13.25
N HIS A 78 -18.90 -10.28 -12.02
CA HIS A 78 -19.46 -10.91 -10.81
C HIS A 78 -20.44 -10.04 -10.03
N ALA A 79 -20.29 -8.71 -10.07
CA ALA A 79 -21.06 -7.78 -9.24
C ALA A 79 -22.28 -7.16 -9.96
N GLU A 80 -23.27 -7.98 -10.37
CA GLU A 80 -24.47 -7.51 -11.08
C GLU A 80 -25.40 -6.66 -10.18
N LYS A 81 -25.73 -5.45 -10.62
CA LYS A 81 -26.68 -4.55 -9.95
C LYS A 81 -28.11 -4.94 -10.33
N SER A 82 -29.08 -4.44 -9.57
CA SER A 82 -30.51 -4.66 -9.81
C SER A 82 -31.04 -4.22 -11.20
N ASP A 83 -30.32 -3.35 -11.92
CA ASP A 83 -30.68 -2.90 -13.27
C ASP A 83 -30.03 -3.74 -14.40
N GLY A 84 -29.28 -4.78 -14.05
CA GLY A 84 -28.56 -5.66 -14.96
C GLY A 84 -27.21 -5.12 -15.45
N SER A 85 -26.77 -3.97 -14.96
CA SER A 85 -25.39 -3.49 -15.16
C SER A 85 -24.48 -3.98 -14.04
N PHE A 86 -23.18 -4.07 -14.29
CA PHE A 86 -22.21 -4.51 -13.28
C PHE A 86 -21.56 -3.33 -12.57
N ARG A 87 -21.11 -3.54 -11.33
CA ARG A 87 -20.03 -2.73 -10.75
C ARG A 87 -18.72 -3.17 -11.40
N THR A 88 -17.80 -2.25 -11.62
CA THR A 88 -16.58 -2.51 -12.38
C THR A 88 -15.39 -1.94 -11.65
N LEU A 89 -14.25 -2.63 -11.73
CA LEU A 89 -13.00 -2.21 -11.11
C LEU A 89 -12.52 -0.89 -11.72
N GLU A 90 -12.71 -0.68 -13.03
CA GLU A 90 -12.45 0.58 -13.71
C GLU A 90 -13.32 1.71 -13.15
N GLY A 91 -14.63 1.47 -12.98
CA GLY A 91 -15.58 2.47 -12.50
C GLY A 91 -15.25 2.97 -11.10
N PHE A 92 -14.69 2.09 -10.27
CA PHE A 92 -14.10 2.47 -8.99
C PHE A 92 -12.76 3.20 -9.22
N ALA A 93 -11.78 2.57 -9.83
CA ALA A 93 -10.44 3.14 -9.97
C ALA A 93 -10.43 4.56 -10.59
N SER A 94 -11.32 4.84 -11.55
CA SER A 94 -11.41 6.09 -12.33
C SER A 94 -12.31 7.18 -11.72
N ALA A 95 -13.11 6.87 -10.69
CA ALA A 95 -14.09 7.81 -10.16
C ALA A 95 -13.43 9.09 -9.61
N SER A 96 -14.08 10.24 -9.79
CA SER A 96 -13.68 11.51 -9.16
C SER A 96 -14.22 11.65 -7.74
N GLY A 97 -13.61 12.51 -6.92
CA GLY A 97 -14.17 12.87 -5.60
C GLY A 97 -14.07 11.76 -4.57
N LYS A 98 -13.05 10.91 -4.68
CA LYS A 98 -12.81 9.80 -3.76
C LYS A 98 -12.28 10.32 -2.42
N ASN A 99 -12.67 9.66 -1.33
CA ASN A 99 -12.29 10.04 0.04
C ASN A 99 -10.93 9.45 0.48
N HIS A 100 -10.01 9.21 -0.45
CA HIS A 100 -8.66 8.68 -0.18
C HIS A 100 -7.59 9.68 -0.66
N ALA A 101 -6.33 9.53 -0.22
CA ALA A 101 -5.30 10.53 -0.48
C ALA A 101 -4.69 10.48 -1.91
N TYR A 102 -4.78 9.34 -2.60
CA TYR A 102 -4.00 9.08 -3.83
C TYR A 102 -4.17 10.14 -4.92
N ASP A 103 -5.41 10.49 -5.29
CA ASP A 103 -5.64 11.43 -6.40
C ASP A 103 -5.13 12.84 -6.09
N SER A 104 -5.23 13.29 -4.84
CA SER A 104 -4.65 14.56 -4.41
C SER A 104 -3.12 14.52 -4.42
N TYR A 105 -2.54 13.40 -3.99
CA TYR A 105 -1.09 13.19 -3.97
C TYR A 105 -0.49 13.16 -5.39
N TYR A 106 -1.10 12.42 -6.32
CA TYR A 106 -0.66 12.36 -7.73
C TYR A 106 -1.15 13.54 -8.57
N GLY A 107 -2.03 14.37 -8.04
CA GLY A 107 -2.59 15.53 -8.74
C GLY A 107 -3.51 15.18 -9.91
N ALA A 108 -4.11 13.98 -9.90
CA ALA A 108 -4.98 13.47 -10.94
C ALA A 108 -6.09 12.59 -10.35
N ASP A 109 -7.34 12.89 -10.73
CA ASP A 109 -8.47 11.98 -10.50
C ASP A 109 -8.20 10.66 -11.24
N GLY A 110 -8.49 9.53 -10.59
CA GLY A 110 -8.29 8.23 -11.24
C GLY A 110 -6.84 7.74 -11.25
N SER A 111 -5.99 8.20 -10.34
CA SER A 111 -4.55 7.89 -10.31
C SER A 111 -4.18 6.39 -10.26
N TRP A 112 -5.08 5.55 -9.74
CA TRP A 112 -4.97 4.09 -9.80
C TRP A 112 -5.45 3.51 -11.13
N HIS A 113 -6.50 4.08 -11.72
CA HIS A 113 -6.95 3.72 -13.05
C HIS A 113 -5.83 3.99 -14.06
N ASP A 114 -5.22 5.17 -14.05
CA ASP A 114 -4.12 5.52 -14.96
C ASP A 114 -2.94 4.54 -14.87
N PHE A 115 -2.64 4.06 -13.65
CA PHE A 115 -1.57 3.07 -13.43
C PHE A 115 -1.94 1.70 -14.00
N VAL A 116 -3.13 1.20 -13.68
CA VAL A 116 -3.62 -0.12 -14.11
C VAL A 116 -3.87 -0.15 -15.62
N ASP A 117 -4.55 0.86 -16.16
CA ASP A 117 -4.83 1.00 -17.61
C ASP A 117 -3.54 1.06 -18.42
N ALA A 118 -2.53 1.81 -17.96
CA ALA A 118 -1.23 1.83 -18.62
C ALA A 118 -0.57 0.44 -18.63
N ALA A 119 -0.70 -0.35 -17.57
CA ALA A 119 -0.19 -1.71 -17.51
C ALA A 119 -0.96 -2.66 -18.44
N ILE A 120 -2.30 -2.63 -18.40
CA ILE A 120 -3.18 -3.41 -19.30
C ILE A 120 -2.91 -3.05 -20.76
N GLY A 121 -2.74 -1.78 -21.09
CA GLY A 121 -2.49 -1.32 -22.46
C GLY A 121 -1.02 -1.41 -22.92
N GLY A 122 -0.08 -1.67 -22.00
CA GLY A 122 1.35 -1.63 -22.31
C GLY A 122 1.80 -0.24 -22.78
N THR A 123 1.33 0.81 -22.11
CA THR A 123 1.60 2.21 -22.42
C THR A 123 2.28 2.92 -21.26
N GLY A 124 2.60 4.22 -21.41
CA GLY A 124 3.19 5.01 -20.33
C GLY A 124 4.50 4.41 -19.81
N ALA A 125 4.55 4.16 -18.49
CA ALA A 125 5.70 3.52 -17.83
C ALA A 125 5.92 2.05 -18.27
N PHE A 126 4.91 1.42 -18.86
CA PHE A 126 4.95 0.03 -19.32
C PHE A 126 5.15 -0.11 -20.83
N ALA A 127 5.43 0.99 -21.53
CA ALA A 127 5.63 0.99 -22.97
C ALA A 127 6.91 0.24 -23.37
N GLY A 128 6.74 -0.93 -23.99
CA GLY A 128 7.84 -1.81 -24.40
C GLY A 128 8.31 -2.79 -23.33
N GLU A 129 7.65 -2.80 -22.18
CA GLU A 129 7.90 -3.75 -21.10
C GLU A 129 7.36 -5.15 -21.42
N SER A 130 7.90 -6.15 -20.73
CA SER A 130 7.47 -7.54 -20.92
C SER A 130 6.08 -7.80 -20.35
N ASP A 131 5.41 -8.83 -20.86
CA ASP A 131 4.12 -9.28 -20.31
C ASP A 131 4.24 -9.68 -18.83
N THR A 132 5.37 -10.26 -18.42
CA THR A 132 5.67 -10.58 -17.01
C THR A 132 5.69 -9.34 -16.12
N VAL A 133 6.29 -8.24 -16.58
CA VAL A 133 6.34 -6.97 -15.86
C VAL A 133 4.94 -6.35 -15.76
N ARG A 134 4.21 -6.35 -16.88
CA ARG A 134 2.85 -5.82 -16.96
C ARG A 134 1.87 -6.60 -16.07
N ASP A 135 1.99 -7.92 -16.04
CA ASP A 135 1.20 -8.81 -15.20
C ASP A 135 1.33 -8.44 -13.72
N GLN A 136 2.56 -8.21 -13.22
CA GLN A 136 2.75 -7.79 -11.83
C GLN A 136 2.08 -6.44 -11.53
N ALA A 137 2.18 -5.48 -12.45
CA ALA A 137 1.54 -4.18 -12.25
C ALA A 137 0.00 -4.25 -12.29
N VAL A 138 -0.58 -5.08 -13.17
CA VAL A 138 -2.03 -5.30 -13.24
C VAL A 138 -2.53 -6.05 -12.00
N GLU A 139 -1.96 -7.22 -11.71
CA GLU A 139 -2.40 -8.06 -10.59
C GLU A 139 -2.27 -7.29 -9.27
N LYS A 140 -1.08 -6.74 -8.98
CA LYS A 140 -0.86 -6.06 -7.69
C LYS A 140 -1.55 -4.71 -7.64
N GLY A 141 -1.60 -3.99 -8.76
CA GLY A 141 -2.28 -2.70 -8.85
C GLY A 141 -3.78 -2.81 -8.58
N ILE A 142 -4.44 -3.86 -9.08
CA ILE A 142 -5.86 -4.10 -8.83
C ILE A 142 -6.08 -4.66 -7.42
N GLN A 143 -5.51 -5.83 -7.11
CA GLN A 143 -5.74 -6.52 -5.83
C GLN A 143 -5.35 -5.65 -4.63
N ASN A 144 -4.26 -4.89 -4.72
CA ASN A 144 -3.71 -4.16 -3.57
C ASN A 144 -3.89 -2.65 -3.69
N GLY A 145 -3.74 -2.09 -4.89
CA GLY A 145 -3.92 -0.66 -5.12
C GLY A 145 -5.39 -0.25 -5.08
N VAL A 146 -6.16 -0.69 -6.08
CA VAL A 146 -7.56 -0.32 -6.27
C VAL A 146 -8.40 -0.73 -5.06
N MET A 147 -8.29 -2.00 -4.63
CA MET A 147 -9.11 -2.50 -3.51
C MET A 147 -8.79 -1.83 -2.17
N THR A 148 -7.50 -1.63 -1.84
CA THR A 148 -7.14 -0.89 -0.61
C THR A 148 -7.56 0.57 -0.69
N ALA A 149 -7.44 1.20 -1.85
CA ALA A 149 -7.87 2.58 -2.04
C ALA A 149 -9.38 2.74 -1.80
N TYR A 150 -10.19 1.77 -2.24
CA TYR A 150 -11.62 1.76 -2.01
C TYR A 150 -12.01 1.39 -0.59
N ALA A 151 -11.29 0.47 0.05
CA ALA A 151 -11.45 0.25 1.48
C ALA A 151 -11.26 1.56 2.26
N ILE A 152 -10.16 2.29 2.03
CA ILE A 152 -9.91 3.57 2.71
C ILE A 152 -10.94 4.65 2.32
N HIS A 153 -11.38 4.68 1.06
CA HIS A 153 -12.45 5.57 0.61
C HIS A 153 -13.68 5.40 1.49
N GLU A 154 -14.15 4.17 1.67
CA GLU A 154 -15.40 3.90 2.36
C GLU A 154 -15.29 4.11 3.87
N LEU A 155 -14.16 3.76 4.49
CA LEU A 155 -13.91 4.07 5.90
C LEU A 155 -13.91 5.58 6.16
N ASN A 156 -13.36 6.38 5.25
CA ASN A 156 -13.41 7.84 5.35
C ASN A 156 -14.81 8.39 5.03
N ALA A 157 -15.55 7.76 4.11
CA ALA A 157 -16.95 8.11 3.83
C ALA A 157 -17.83 7.85 5.06
N ALA A 158 -17.57 6.79 5.83
CA ALA A 158 -18.26 6.50 7.09
C ALA A 158 -18.09 7.65 8.09
N ILE A 159 -16.85 8.14 8.28
CA ILE A 159 -16.55 9.29 9.14
C ILE A 159 -17.30 10.54 8.66
N ILE A 160 -17.26 10.86 7.37
CA ILE A 160 -17.94 12.03 6.80
C ILE A 160 -19.46 11.95 7.00
N LYS A 161 -20.06 10.77 6.79
CA LYS A 161 -21.50 10.52 7.01
C LYS A 161 -21.86 10.66 8.50
N ALA A 162 -21.03 10.13 9.38
CA ALA A 162 -21.16 10.26 10.83
C ALA A 162 -21.05 11.72 11.31
N GLU A 163 -20.13 12.52 10.75
CA GLU A 163 -20.01 13.97 11.05
C GLU A 163 -21.27 14.74 10.66
N ALA A 164 -21.97 14.29 9.61
CA ALA A 164 -23.27 14.82 9.21
C ALA A 164 -24.45 14.34 10.09
N GLY A 165 -24.19 13.47 11.08
CA GLY A 165 -25.20 12.89 11.97
C GLY A 165 -25.90 11.65 11.43
N ASN A 166 -25.40 11.07 10.32
CA ASN A 166 -26.00 9.92 9.65
C ASN A 166 -25.28 8.61 10.01
N TRP A 167 -25.48 8.15 11.25
CA TRP A 167 -24.76 7.01 11.84
C TRP A 167 -25.29 5.63 11.46
N GLY A 168 -26.44 5.56 10.77
CA GLY A 168 -27.23 4.34 10.64
C GLY A 168 -26.69 3.29 9.65
N PRO A 169 -27.34 2.12 9.59
CA PRO A 169 -27.01 1.01 8.68
C PRO A 169 -27.24 1.30 7.20
N ASP A 170 -27.96 2.38 6.86
CA ASP A 170 -28.13 2.84 5.47
C ASP A 170 -27.12 3.96 5.10
N ASP A 171 -26.26 4.38 6.05
CA ASP A 171 -25.37 5.54 5.91
C ASP A 171 -23.91 5.21 6.32
N ALA A 172 -23.47 5.66 7.51
CA ALA A 172 -22.08 5.51 7.94
C ALA A 172 -21.69 4.04 8.14
N GLN A 173 -22.57 3.24 8.75
CA GLN A 173 -22.31 1.81 8.95
C GLN A 173 -22.26 1.05 7.62
N HIS A 174 -23.07 1.45 6.63
CA HIS A 174 -22.99 0.87 5.29
C HIS A 174 -21.63 1.09 4.64
N ALA A 175 -21.12 2.33 4.70
CA ALA A 175 -19.80 2.63 4.16
C ALA A 175 -18.70 1.84 4.89
N TRP A 176 -18.79 1.73 6.21
CA TRP A 176 -17.82 0.97 6.99
C TRP A 176 -17.82 -0.52 6.60
N ASP A 177 -18.99 -1.10 6.40
CA ASP A 177 -19.17 -2.47 5.90
C ASP A 177 -18.60 -2.65 4.48
N GLU A 178 -18.85 -1.69 3.58
CA GLU A 178 -18.26 -1.70 2.22
C GLU A 178 -16.73 -1.70 2.29
N GLY A 179 -16.14 -0.97 3.26
CA GLY A 179 -14.70 -0.98 3.52
C GLY A 179 -14.15 -2.38 3.81
N TRP A 180 -14.84 -3.19 4.62
CA TRP A 180 -14.45 -4.59 4.87
C TRP A 180 -14.62 -5.46 3.63
N ALA A 181 -15.71 -5.27 2.89
CA ALA A 181 -15.96 -6.02 1.65
C ALA A 181 -14.83 -5.81 0.61
N PHE A 182 -14.32 -4.58 0.48
CA PHE A 182 -13.18 -4.30 -0.41
C PHE A 182 -11.85 -4.87 0.11
N TYR A 183 -11.65 -4.94 1.42
CA TYR A 183 -10.40 -5.41 2.02
C TYR A 183 -10.30 -6.95 2.12
N HIS A 184 -11.37 -7.58 2.59
CA HIS A 184 -11.45 -9.02 2.85
C HIS A 184 -12.01 -9.78 1.64
N GLY A 185 -13.17 -9.33 1.14
CA GLY A 185 -14.00 -10.12 0.22
C GLY A 185 -14.78 -11.24 0.94
N PRO A 186 -15.54 -12.06 0.20
CA PRO A 186 -16.30 -13.16 0.78
C PRO A 186 -15.39 -14.29 1.27
N ASP A 187 -15.71 -14.90 2.41
CA ASP A 187 -14.95 -15.98 3.07
C ASP A 187 -15.47 -17.41 2.75
N ASP A 188 -16.18 -17.56 1.63
CA ASP A 188 -16.76 -18.83 1.21
C ASP A 188 -15.69 -19.82 0.74
N SER A 189 -15.43 -20.82 1.58
CA SER A 189 -14.54 -21.97 1.27
C SER A 189 -14.87 -22.77 0.01
N ASN A 190 -16.07 -22.60 -0.57
CA ASN A 190 -16.49 -23.26 -1.81
C ASN A 190 -16.27 -22.39 -3.06
N ALA A 191 -16.03 -21.09 -2.88
CA ALA A 191 -15.68 -20.16 -3.94
C ALA A 191 -14.17 -19.88 -3.90
N ASP A 192 -13.52 -19.82 -5.06
CA ASP A 192 -12.08 -19.54 -5.17
C ASP A 192 -11.79 -18.02 -5.07
N TYR A 193 -12.53 -17.32 -4.21
CA TYR A 193 -12.36 -15.87 -3.97
C TYR A 193 -11.45 -15.60 -2.77
N ASP A 194 -11.23 -16.63 -1.93
CA ASP A 194 -10.26 -16.63 -0.85
C ASP A 194 -8.85 -16.47 -1.45
N GLY A 195 -8.23 -15.31 -1.24
CA GLY A 195 -6.88 -15.04 -1.74
C GLY A 195 -6.73 -13.84 -2.67
N CYS A 196 -7.83 -13.24 -3.12
CA CYS A 196 -7.82 -12.16 -4.11
C CYS A 196 -7.98 -10.76 -3.51
N GLY A 197 -8.29 -10.65 -2.22
CA GLY A 197 -8.36 -9.36 -1.51
C GLY A 197 -7.01 -8.92 -0.92
N PRO A 198 -6.90 -7.64 -0.50
CA PRO A 198 -5.77 -7.16 0.30
C PRO A 198 -5.47 -8.01 1.55
N TYR A 199 -6.49 -8.58 2.18
CA TYR A 199 -6.34 -9.48 3.35
C TYR A 199 -5.36 -10.63 3.08
N ALA A 200 -5.45 -11.25 1.90
CA ALA A 200 -4.58 -12.37 1.53
C ALA A 200 -3.13 -11.94 1.29
N THR A 201 -2.90 -10.71 0.83
CA THR A 201 -1.56 -10.14 0.75
C THR A 201 -0.97 -9.97 2.14
N ALA A 202 -1.75 -9.47 3.10
CA ALA A 202 -1.30 -9.32 4.48
C ALA A 202 -0.84 -10.65 5.08
N ASP A 203 -1.60 -11.73 4.93
CA ASP A 203 -1.20 -13.06 5.40
C ASP A 203 0.09 -13.56 4.72
N LYS A 204 0.20 -13.39 3.40
CA LYS A 204 1.43 -13.75 2.66
C LYS A 204 2.65 -12.97 3.16
N ARG A 205 2.51 -11.67 3.43
CA ARG A 205 3.60 -10.84 3.96
C ARG A 205 3.93 -11.22 5.39
N ALA A 206 2.93 -11.46 6.23
CA ALA A 206 3.17 -11.90 7.59
C ALA A 206 3.95 -13.23 7.66
N GLY A 207 3.65 -14.17 6.76
CA GLY A 207 4.42 -15.40 6.60
C GLY A 207 5.89 -15.15 6.19
N ASN A 208 6.17 -14.14 5.38
CA ASN A 208 7.55 -13.78 4.98
C ASN A 208 8.32 -13.08 6.10
N PHE A 209 7.64 -12.39 7.02
CA PHE A 209 8.29 -11.59 8.07
C PHE A 209 8.20 -12.20 9.47
N GLY A 210 7.56 -13.36 9.60
CA GLY A 210 7.36 -14.04 10.88
C GLY A 210 6.38 -13.32 11.81
N THR A 211 5.45 -12.55 11.24
CA THR A 211 4.44 -11.75 11.97
C THR A 211 3.03 -12.34 11.89
N ALA A 212 2.93 -13.60 11.46
CA ALA A 212 1.68 -14.36 11.48
C ALA A 212 1.45 -15.06 12.83
N ASN A 213 0.19 -15.24 13.20
CA ASN A 213 -0.20 -16.09 14.32
C ASN A 213 -0.05 -17.58 13.96
N SER A 214 -0.43 -18.49 14.87
CA SER A 214 -0.30 -19.94 14.66
C SER A 214 -1.13 -20.50 13.51
N ASP A 215 -2.18 -19.78 13.11
CA ASP A 215 -3.12 -20.18 12.05
C ASP A 215 -2.71 -19.63 10.69
N GLY A 216 -1.63 -18.84 10.62
CA GLY A 216 -1.13 -18.19 9.41
C GLY A 216 -1.70 -16.80 9.16
N THR A 217 -2.61 -16.32 10.01
CA THR A 217 -3.20 -14.98 9.90
C THR A 217 -2.21 -13.92 10.34
N ALA A 218 -2.06 -12.86 9.55
CA ALA A 218 -1.24 -11.71 9.87
C ALA A 218 -1.69 -11.04 11.18
N ALA A 219 -0.72 -10.64 12.02
CA ALA A 219 -1.03 -9.81 13.19
C ALA A 219 -1.78 -8.53 12.80
N THR A 220 -1.47 -7.96 11.63
CA THR A 220 -2.18 -6.82 11.06
C THR A 220 -3.63 -7.15 10.68
N ASN A 221 -3.92 -8.32 10.13
CA ASN A 221 -5.30 -8.75 9.86
C ASN A 221 -6.12 -8.92 11.15
N VAL A 222 -5.51 -9.48 12.20
CA VAL A 222 -6.13 -9.57 13.53
C VAL A 222 -6.44 -8.17 14.10
N ALA A 223 -5.49 -7.24 13.97
CA ALA A 223 -5.67 -5.86 14.42
C ALA A 223 -6.70 -5.09 13.59
N THR A 224 -6.70 -5.24 12.27
CA THR A 224 -7.69 -4.66 11.36
C THR A 224 -9.09 -5.16 11.68
N LEU A 225 -9.29 -6.47 11.89
CA LEU A 225 -10.59 -7.01 12.29
C LEU A 225 -11.08 -6.43 13.63
N ALA A 226 -10.18 -6.32 14.61
CA ALA A 226 -10.51 -5.70 15.90
C ALA A 226 -10.91 -4.23 15.73
N ALA A 227 -10.20 -3.48 14.89
CA ALA A 227 -10.49 -2.09 14.58
C ALA A 227 -11.81 -1.92 13.80
N MET A 228 -12.11 -2.81 12.85
CA MET A 228 -13.40 -2.82 12.14
C MET A 228 -14.58 -3.01 13.11
N ASN A 229 -14.48 -3.99 14.02
CA ASN A 229 -15.50 -4.21 15.06
C ASN A 229 -15.62 -3.02 16.03
N ALA A 230 -14.49 -2.40 16.39
CA ALA A 230 -14.47 -1.21 17.24
C ALA A 230 -15.12 0.00 16.55
N GLY A 231 -14.83 0.23 15.27
CA GLY A 231 -15.44 1.31 14.48
C GLY A 231 -16.95 1.12 14.31
N LEU A 232 -17.40 -0.11 14.06
CA LEU A 232 -18.83 -0.43 14.01
C LEU A 232 -19.51 -0.13 15.36
N THR A 233 -18.91 -0.58 16.45
CA THR A 233 -19.38 -0.31 17.82
C THR A 233 -19.39 1.20 18.12
N ALA A 234 -18.37 1.93 17.67
CA ALA A 234 -18.28 3.38 17.84
C ALA A 234 -19.43 4.09 17.13
N MET A 235 -19.75 3.72 15.88
CA MET A 235 -20.88 4.29 15.15
C MET A 235 -22.23 3.98 15.81
N GLN A 236 -22.43 2.75 16.32
CA GLN A 236 -23.64 2.39 17.06
C GLN A 236 -23.83 3.22 18.35
N ASN A 237 -22.73 3.71 18.92
CA ASN A 237 -22.72 4.57 20.10
C ASN A 237 -22.62 6.07 19.76
N GLU A 238 -22.61 6.45 18.48
CA GLU A 238 -22.35 7.81 17.98
C GLU A 238 -21.04 8.41 18.53
N ASP A 239 -20.02 7.56 18.71
CA ASP A 239 -18.69 7.92 19.19
C ASP A 239 -17.76 8.25 18.03
N MET A 240 -17.66 9.54 17.70
CA MET A 240 -16.78 10.01 16.62
C MET A 240 -15.31 9.75 16.91
N GLN A 241 -14.88 9.89 18.16
CA GLN A 241 -13.48 9.69 18.50
C GLN A 241 -13.09 8.22 18.30
N GLY A 242 -13.91 7.29 18.82
CA GLY A 242 -13.69 5.86 18.63
C GLY A 242 -13.70 5.44 17.16
N LEU A 243 -14.55 6.04 16.32
CA LEU A 243 -14.58 5.76 14.88
C LEU A 243 -13.28 6.20 14.18
N VAL A 244 -12.80 7.41 14.47
CA VAL A 244 -11.55 7.93 13.89
C VAL A 244 -10.35 7.10 14.36
N GLU A 245 -10.27 6.76 15.65
CA GLU A 245 -9.21 5.92 16.20
C GLU A 245 -9.20 4.53 15.54
N ALA A 246 -10.37 3.92 15.30
CA ALA A 246 -10.48 2.66 14.57
C ALA A 246 -9.98 2.78 13.13
N ARG A 247 -10.36 3.84 12.41
CA ARG A 247 -9.88 4.08 11.03
C ARG A 247 -8.37 4.26 10.98
N ASP A 248 -7.81 5.02 11.91
CA ASP A 248 -6.36 5.28 11.99
C ASP A 248 -5.57 4.00 12.26
N GLU A 249 -6.09 3.12 13.12
CA GLU A 249 -5.49 1.79 13.36
C GLU A 249 -5.53 0.91 12.11
N ILE A 250 -6.62 0.92 11.33
CA ILE A 250 -6.69 0.19 10.05
C ILE A 250 -5.64 0.73 9.07
N LEU A 251 -5.51 2.05 8.94
CA LEU A 251 -4.50 2.66 8.09
C LEU A 251 -3.08 2.28 8.52
N LYS A 252 -2.78 2.31 9.83
CA LYS A 252 -1.50 1.84 10.36
C LYS A 252 -1.19 0.39 9.96
N ASN A 253 -2.18 -0.50 10.04
CA ASN A 253 -2.02 -1.90 9.64
C ASN A 253 -1.76 -2.06 8.13
N ILE A 254 -2.41 -1.24 7.29
CA ILE A 254 -2.10 -1.12 5.85
C ILE A 254 -0.64 -0.67 5.64
N VAL A 255 -0.17 0.35 6.37
CA VAL A 255 1.23 0.82 6.30
C VAL A 255 2.22 -0.30 6.63
N ILE A 256 1.94 -1.13 7.65
CA ILE A 256 2.79 -2.27 8.02
C ILE A 256 2.86 -3.29 6.87
N VAL A 257 1.71 -3.72 6.35
CA VAL A 257 1.64 -4.76 5.30
C VAL A 257 2.42 -4.37 4.06
N TYR A 258 2.24 -3.14 3.58
CA TYR A 258 2.91 -2.70 2.36
C TYR A 258 4.34 -2.22 2.60
N SER A 259 4.73 -1.86 3.84
CA SER A 259 6.14 -1.76 4.22
C SER A 259 6.85 -3.11 4.11
N GLN A 260 6.24 -4.19 4.64
CA GLN A 260 6.75 -5.56 4.49
C GLN A 260 6.84 -5.96 3.02
N ALA A 261 5.83 -5.64 2.21
CA ALA A 261 5.85 -5.91 0.78
C ALA A 261 7.02 -5.19 0.09
N SER A 262 7.20 -3.88 0.29
CA SER A 262 8.31 -3.11 -0.29
C SER A 262 9.67 -3.68 0.13
N VAL A 263 9.86 -4.02 1.41
CA VAL A 263 11.11 -4.65 1.89
C VAL A 263 11.35 -5.99 1.19
N ARG A 264 10.30 -6.82 1.02
CA ARG A 264 10.42 -8.13 0.37
C ARG A 264 10.92 -8.01 -1.08
N TYR A 265 10.35 -7.09 -1.86
CA TYR A 265 10.72 -6.97 -3.27
C TYR A 265 12.06 -6.27 -3.47
N ALA A 266 12.41 -5.35 -2.59
CA ALA A 266 13.76 -4.79 -2.53
C ALA A 266 14.82 -5.88 -2.27
N SER A 267 14.56 -6.79 -1.32
CA SER A 267 15.41 -7.96 -1.05
C SER A 267 15.56 -8.86 -2.28
N LYS A 268 14.44 -9.19 -2.95
CA LYS A 268 14.45 -10.01 -4.18
C LYS A 268 15.24 -9.36 -5.32
N MET A 269 15.07 -8.04 -5.53
CA MET A 269 15.85 -7.30 -6.51
C MET A 269 17.36 -7.35 -6.23
N THR A 270 17.75 -7.34 -4.95
CA THR A 270 19.16 -7.51 -4.56
C THR A 270 19.69 -8.88 -4.99
N ASP A 271 18.90 -9.94 -4.77
CA ASP A 271 19.23 -11.31 -5.20
C ASP A 271 19.32 -11.41 -6.74
N ASP A 272 18.37 -10.83 -7.47
CA ASP A 272 18.34 -10.87 -8.94
C ASP A 272 19.56 -10.16 -9.55
N LEU A 273 19.95 -9.00 -8.98
CA LEU A 273 21.15 -8.27 -9.40
C LEU A 273 22.42 -9.08 -9.15
N ALA A 274 22.50 -9.79 -8.02
CA ALA A 274 23.64 -10.65 -7.69
C ALA A 274 23.75 -11.83 -8.66
N ASP A 275 22.61 -12.36 -9.12
CA ASP A 275 22.54 -13.44 -10.10
C ASP A 275 22.64 -12.96 -11.56
N GLY A 276 22.53 -11.65 -11.79
CA GLY A 276 22.52 -11.03 -13.12
C GLY A 276 21.24 -11.31 -13.91
N ASP A 277 20.13 -11.58 -13.24
CA ASP A 277 18.82 -11.86 -13.83
C ASP A 277 18.02 -10.56 -14.00
N THR A 278 18.27 -9.85 -15.11
CA THR A 278 17.57 -8.59 -15.39
C THR A 278 16.07 -8.79 -15.58
N SER A 279 15.61 -9.97 -16.02
CA SER A 279 14.19 -10.23 -16.25
C SER A 279 13.42 -10.36 -14.94
N ASP A 280 14.00 -11.04 -13.95
CA ASP A 280 13.39 -11.14 -12.63
C ASP A 280 13.54 -9.84 -11.83
N TYR A 281 14.63 -9.11 -12.04
CA TYR A 281 14.81 -7.76 -11.50
C TYR A 281 13.69 -6.81 -11.95
N ASP A 282 13.44 -6.66 -13.26
CA ASP A 282 12.38 -5.79 -13.79
C ASP A 282 10.99 -6.22 -13.27
N LYS A 283 10.75 -7.54 -13.18
CA LYS A 283 9.51 -8.11 -12.62
C LYS A 283 9.34 -7.69 -11.15
N HIS A 284 10.36 -7.86 -10.33
CA HIS A 284 10.29 -7.50 -8.91
C HIS A 284 10.29 -5.97 -8.68
N GLN A 285 10.85 -5.18 -9.61
CA GLN A 285 10.67 -3.72 -9.61
C GLN A 285 9.21 -3.33 -9.80
N ALA A 286 8.54 -3.84 -10.84
CA ALA A 286 7.12 -3.54 -11.06
C ALA A 286 6.24 -3.99 -9.89
N GLU A 287 6.51 -5.18 -9.35
CA GLU A 287 5.78 -5.70 -8.19
C GLU A 287 6.01 -4.84 -6.94
N GLY A 288 7.27 -4.48 -6.65
CA GLY A 288 7.65 -3.60 -5.55
C GLY A 288 7.07 -2.19 -5.66
N HIS A 289 7.06 -1.61 -6.87
CA HIS A 289 6.45 -0.31 -7.13
C HIS A 289 4.94 -0.35 -6.85
N ALA A 290 4.23 -1.36 -7.37
CA ALA A 290 2.79 -1.51 -7.18
C ALA A 290 2.44 -1.61 -5.68
N PHE A 291 3.24 -2.32 -4.89
CA PHE A 291 3.05 -2.40 -3.45
C PHE A 291 3.38 -1.10 -2.72
N TYR A 292 4.49 -0.44 -3.03
CA TYR A 292 4.83 0.83 -2.39
C TYR A 292 3.79 1.92 -2.67
N ARG A 293 3.27 1.94 -3.91
CA ARG A 293 2.24 2.88 -4.35
C ARG A 293 0.98 2.84 -3.47
N VAL A 294 0.68 1.71 -2.82
CA VAL A 294 -0.44 1.58 -1.86
C VAL A 294 -0.27 2.46 -0.64
N ILE A 295 0.96 2.72 -0.19
CA ILE A 295 1.21 3.53 1.01
C ILE A 295 1.80 4.90 0.69
N GLU A 296 2.32 5.12 -0.51
CA GLU A 296 3.06 6.31 -0.91
C GLU A 296 2.36 7.62 -0.48
N ALA A 297 1.08 7.77 -0.83
CA ALA A 297 0.30 8.97 -0.51
C ALA A 297 0.10 9.23 0.99
N TYR A 298 0.28 8.21 1.84
CA TYR A 298 0.14 8.28 3.29
C TYR A 298 1.48 8.39 4.03
N VAL A 299 2.58 8.05 3.37
CA VAL A 299 3.90 7.98 4.02
C VAL A 299 4.88 9.03 3.52
N ALA A 300 4.69 9.55 2.30
CA ALA A 300 5.65 10.43 1.64
C ALA A 300 6.01 11.66 2.48
N GLU A 301 5.04 12.33 3.12
CA GLU A 301 5.31 13.51 3.96
C GLU A 301 6.32 13.20 5.08
N TYR A 302 6.20 12.02 5.70
CA TYR A 302 7.05 11.57 6.80
C TYR A 302 8.41 11.05 6.32
N THR A 303 8.65 10.98 5.01
CA THR A 303 9.96 10.66 4.42
C THR A 303 10.81 11.89 4.10
N SER A 304 10.30 13.08 4.42
CA SER A 304 11.01 14.34 4.26
C SER A 304 12.16 14.46 5.27
N ILE A 305 13.27 15.07 4.87
CA ILE A 305 14.46 15.19 5.73
C ILE A 305 14.96 16.62 5.82
N CYS A 306 15.63 16.91 6.93
CA CYS A 306 16.53 18.04 7.03
C CYS A 306 17.96 17.59 6.75
N TYR A 307 18.58 18.08 5.69
CA TYR A 307 19.90 17.61 5.24
C TYR A 307 20.91 18.75 5.19
N ASN A 308 22.12 18.47 5.68
CA ASN A 308 23.23 19.40 5.60
C ASN A 308 24.10 19.11 4.38
N MET A 309 24.19 20.07 3.46
CA MET A 309 24.91 19.91 2.19
C MET A 309 26.44 19.95 2.32
N VAL A 310 26.98 20.36 3.47
CA VAL A 310 28.42 20.45 3.71
C VAL A 310 28.92 19.22 4.48
N SER A 311 28.26 18.85 5.58
CA SER A 311 28.63 17.66 6.36
C SER A 311 28.09 16.37 5.75
N HIS A 312 27.14 16.44 4.81
CA HIS A 312 26.43 15.31 4.24
C HIS A 312 25.70 14.45 5.28
N THR A 313 25.11 15.10 6.28
CA THR A 313 24.37 14.44 7.38
C THR A 313 22.90 14.83 7.40
N VAL A 314 22.05 13.89 7.79
CA VAL A 314 20.63 14.14 8.08
C VAL A 314 20.47 14.57 9.54
N SER A 315 19.80 15.69 9.79
CA SER A 315 19.44 16.17 11.13
C SER A 315 18.27 15.36 11.71
N SER A 316 18.11 15.38 13.03
CA SER A 316 16.91 14.89 13.73
C SER A 316 15.68 15.79 13.57
N ASP A 317 15.82 16.95 12.90
CA ASP A 317 14.71 17.85 12.63
C ASP A 317 13.73 17.25 11.62
N THR A 318 12.47 17.08 12.04
CA THR A 318 11.42 16.41 11.26
C THR A 318 10.43 17.37 10.60
N SER A 319 10.68 18.69 10.65
CA SER A 319 9.83 19.69 10.01
C SER A 319 10.64 20.70 9.21
N GLN A 320 10.05 21.26 8.16
CA GLN A 320 10.65 22.34 7.40
C GLN A 320 11.00 23.54 8.30
N ALA A 321 10.08 23.90 9.21
CA ALA A 321 10.26 25.03 10.11
C ALA A 321 11.47 24.85 11.04
N SER A 322 11.66 23.65 11.60
CA SER A 322 12.85 23.37 12.40
C SER A 322 14.10 23.28 11.54
N CYS A 323 14.04 22.69 10.34
CA CYS A 323 15.21 22.60 9.47
C CYS A 323 15.77 23.95 9.01
N GLU A 324 14.88 24.90 8.72
CA GLU A 324 15.27 26.23 8.22
C GLU A 324 15.57 27.23 9.35
N ALA A 325 15.51 26.79 10.61
CA ALA A 325 15.65 27.64 11.80
C ALA A 325 17.07 27.70 12.37
N TYR A 326 18.04 27.04 11.72
CA TYR A 326 19.46 27.12 12.08
C TYR A 326 20.05 28.50 11.80
N MET A 327 20.81 29.00 12.77
CA MET A 327 21.51 30.27 12.69
C MET A 327 22.89 30.16 13.33
N TYR A 328 23.90 30.73 12.67
CA TYR A 328 25.25 30.77 13.23
C TYR A 328 25.34 31.87 14.29
N LEU A 329 25.85 31.52 15.46
CA LEU A 329 26.11 32.44 16.56
C LEU A 329 27.61 32.49 16.82
N GLU A 330 28.18 33.69 16.85
CA GLU A 330 29.59 33.91 17.13
C GLU A 330 29.76 34.64 18.47
N ASN A 331 30.51 34.04 19.40
CA ASN A 331 30.78 34.56 20.74
C ASN A 331 29.50 35.07 21.46
N TYR A 332 28.42 34.30 21.37
CA TYR A 332 27.12 34.68 21.91
C TYR A 332 27.00 34.26 23.39
N THR A 333 26.69 35.21 24.26
CA THR A 333 26.34 34.93 25.66
C THR A 333 24.84 35.10 25.87
N SER A 334 24.16 34.03 26.30
CA SER A 334 22.72 34.08 26.61
C SER A 334 22.47 34.90 27.88
N SER A 335 21.44 35.76 27.86
CA SER A 335 21.00 36.47 29.07
C SER A 335 20.40 35.56 30.14
N ASN A 336 20.12 34.30 29.78
CA ASN A 336 19.53 33.29 30.66
C ASN A 336 20.57 32.27 31.14
N ASP A 337 21.84 32.38 30.71
CA ASP A 337 22.92 31.55 31.21
C ASP A 337 23.48 32.17 32.51
N PRO A 338 23.31 31.50 33.67
CA PRO A 338 23.80 32.00 34.95
C PRO A 338 25.34 32.02 35.06
N ASP A 339 26.04 31.22 34.26
CA ASP A 339 27.50 31.09 34.27
C ASP A 339 28.16 31.99 33.21
N GLY A 340 27.37 32.45 32.22
CA GLY A 340 27.77 33.44 31.22
C GLY A 340 28.80 32.89 30.23
N GLU A 341 28.71 31.60 29.90
CA GLU A 341 29.58 30.95 28.94
C GLU A 341 29.28 31.46 27.52
N GLU A 342 30.34 31.71 26.74
CA GLU A 342 30.22 32.14 25.35
C GLU A 342 30.00 30.90 24.46
N PHE A 343 28.95 30.95 23.63
CA PHE A 343 28.66 29.95 22.61
C PHE A 343 29.15 30.43 21.24
N THR A 344 29.88 29.58 20.53
CA THR A 344 30.17 29.75 19.09
C THR A 344 29.85 28.47 18.36
N GLY A 345 28.93 28.54 17.41
CA GLY A 345 28.47 27.38 16.66
C GLY A 345 27.09 27.58 16.04
N CYS A 346 26.46 26.48 15.66
CA CYS A 346 25.14 26.50 15.05
C CYS A 346 24.05 26.34 16.11
N TYR A 347 23.02 27.17 16.03
CA TYR A 347 21.89 27.13 16.96
C TYR A 347 20.57 27.07 16.20
N ASN A 348 19.69 26.16 16.58
CA ASN A 348 18.36 26.07 16.00
C ASN A 348 17.35 26.87 16.83
N SER A 349 16.73 27.88 16.22
CA SER A 349 15.79 28.76 16.92
C SER A 349 14.42 28.15 17.24
N VAL A 350 14.08 26.99 16.65
CA VAL A 350 12.82 26.26 16.87
C VAL A 350 13.02 25.14 17.88
N THR A 351 14.02 24.28 17.67
CA THR A 351 14.26 23.12 18.56
C THR A 351 15.20 23.45 19.72
N HIS A 352 15.85 24.60 19.69
CA HIS A 352 16.88 25.01 20.65
C HIS A 352 18.09 24.07 20.70
N SER A 353 18.32 23.27 19.65
CA SER A 353 19.53 22.46 19.50
C SER A 353 20.77 23.35 19.30
N GLN A 354 21.90 22.89 19.82
CA GLN A 354 23.19 23.59 19.80
C GLN A 354 24.28 22.66 19.31
N ASP A 355 24.93 23.03 18.21
CA ASP A 355 26.09 22.35 17.65
C ASP A 355 27.33 23.24 17.84
N GLU A 356 27.94 23.14 19.01
CA GLU A 356 29.12 23.93 19.37
C GLU A 356 30.31 23.57 18.47
N GLY A 357 30.99 24.59 17.94
CA GLY A 357 32.14 24.42 17.07
C GLY A 357 31.83 24.05 15.62
N MET A 358 30.56 23.86 15.24
CA MET A 358 30.15 23.76 13.83
C MET A 358 30.52 25.06 13.11
N SER A 359 31.09 24.96 11.91
CA SER A 359 31.47 26.15 11.14
C SER A 359 30.25 26.93 10.66
N GLN A 360 30.43 28.23 10.35
CA GLN A 360 29.36 29.03 9.77
C GLN A 360 28.85 28.44 8.45
N GLU A 361 29.76 27.94 7.60
CA GLU A 361 29.41 27.30 6.32
C GLU A 361 28.55 26.06 6.52
N GLU A 362 28.92 25.18 7.47
CA GLU A 362 28.08 24.02 7.83
C GLU A 362 26.73 24.45 8.39
N CYS A 363 26.68 25.45 9.26
CA CYS A 363 25.45 25.91 9.89
C CYS A 363 24.44 26.48 8.88
N GLU A 364 24.92 27.18 7.85
CA GLU A 364 24.09 27.77 6.80
C GLU A 364 23.70 26.76 5.70
N ALA A 365 24.17 25.51 5.79
CA ALA A 365 23.98 24.49 4.76
C ALA A 365 22.83 23.49 5.01
N PHE A 366 22.06 23.66 6.08
CA PHE A 366 20.85 22.87 6.31
C PHE A 366 19.74 23.27 5.34
N GLY A 367 19.09 22.27 4.74
CA GLY A 367 17.97 22.46 3.81
C GLY A 367 16.92 21.37 3.97
N TRP A 368 15.65 21.75 3.78
CA TRP A 368 14.52 20.83 3.79
C TRP A 368 14.34 20.15 2.43
N TYR A 369 14.25 18.83 2.46
CA TYR A 369 14.01 18.00 1.27
C TYR A 369 12.72 17.21 1.50
N ALA A 370 11.64 17.70 0.90
CA ALA A 370 10.33 17.05 0.96
C ALA A 370 10.38 15.68 0.27
N ASN A 371 9.72 14.70 0.87
CA ASN A 371 9.53 13.34 0.35
C ASN A 371 10.84 12.60 -0.04
N TYR A 372 11.98 13.02 0.51
CA TYR A 372 13.29 12.58 0.03
C TYR A 372 13.47 11.06 0.01
N TYR A 373 13.07 10.35 1.08
CA TYR A 373 13.19 8.90 1.06
C TYR A 373 12.11 8.22 0.22
N SER A 374 10.90 8.78 0.12
CA SER A 374 9.88 8.30 -0.82
C SER A 374 10.39 8.37 -2.26
N ASP A 375 11.00 9.48 -2.66
CA ASP A 375 11.58 9.65 -4.00
C ASP A 375 12.67 8.61 -4.28
N LYS A 376 13.45 8.22 -3.27
CA LYS A 376 14.44 7.14 -3.39
C LYS A 376 13.79 5.77 -3.59
N ILE A 377 12.73 5.47 -2.83
CA ILE A 377 11.98 4.22 -2.97
C ILE A 377 11.38 4.12 -4.38
N VAL A 378 10.74 5.19 -4.85
CA VAL A 378 10.17 5.25 -6.21
C VAL A 378 11.26 5.10 -7.27
N GLN A 379 12.39 5.80 -7.12
CA GLN A 379 13.52 5.66 -8.05
C GLN A 379 14.10 4.25 -8.06
N MET A 380 14.14 3.56 -6.92
CA MET A 380 14.63 2.19 -6.83
C MET A 380 13.73 1.21 -7.59
N PHE A 381 12.41 1.39 -7.49
CA PHE A 381 11.43 0.56 -8.20
C PHE A 381 11.08 1.05 -9.63
N ASP A 382 11.69 2.14 -10.11
CA ASP A 382 11.50 2.61 -11.49
C ASP A 382 12.14 1.60 -12.46
N LEU A 383 11.36 1.10 -13.42
CA LEU A 383 11.80 0.15 -14.46
C LEU A 383 12.96 0.65 -15.31
N LYS A 384 13.27 1.95 -15.28
CA LYS A 384 14.44 2.53 -15.96
C LYS A 384 15.72 2.45 -15.13
N ASN A 385 15.65 2.01 -13.88
CA ASN A 385 16.79 1.90 -12.99
C ASN A 385 17.45 0.54 -13.17
N ASP A 386 18.61 0.50 -13.84
CA ASP A 386 19.40 -0.72 -14.10
C ASP A 386 20.03 -1.38 -12.83
N GLY A 387 19.79 -0.82 -11.66
CA GLY A 387 20.21 -1.36 -10.37
C GLY A 387 21.66 -1.06 -9.97
N ASP A 388 21.99 -1.37 -8.71
CA ASP A 388 23.30 -1.27 -8.11
C ASP A 388 23.62 -2.57 -7.36
N VAL A 389 24.48 -3.40 -7.97
CA VAL A 389 24.92 -4.69 -7.41
C VAL A 389 25.66 -4.58 -6.07
N SER A 390 26.02 -3.36 -5.63
CA SER A 390 26.67 -3.11 -4.35
C SER A 390 25.73 -2.63 -3.25
N ALA A 391 24.48 -2.31 -3.59
CA ALA A 391 23.48 -1.87 -2.65
C ALA A 391 22.82 -3.04 -1.92
N ASP A 392 22.29 -2.75 -0.73
CA ASP A 392 21.42 -3.64 0.03
C ASP A 392 20.05 -2.98 0.05
N TYR A 393 19.22 -3.30 -0.94
CA TYR A 393 17.94 -2.62 -1.11
C TYR A 393 16.95 -2.92 0.02
N GLU A 394 17.06 -4.08 0.67
CA GLU A 394 16.28 -4.32 1.90
C GLU A 394 16.69 -3.33 2.99
N ALA A 395 17.99 -3.21 3.28
CA ALA A 395 18.47 -2.30 4.31
C ALA A 395 18.11 -0.84 3.98
N ASP A 396 18.20 -0.46 2.71
CA ASP A 396 17.83 0.87 2.23
C ASP A 396 16.34 1.17 2.47
N ILE A 397 15.41 0.31 2.03
CA ILE A 397 13.97 0.50 2.27
C ILE A 397 13.68 0.62 3.77
N ARG A 398 14.28 -0.23 4.61
CA ARG A 398 14.07 -0.17 6.06
C ARG A 398 14.55 1.16 6.64
N ALA A 399 15.71 1.65 6.23
CA ALA A 399 16.22 2.94 6.66
C ALA A 399 15.34 4.10 6.18
N TRP A 400 14.84 4.03 4.94
CA TRP A 400 14.01 5.04 4.29
C TRP A 400 12.59 5.12 4.87
N LEU A 401 12.04 3.99 5.33
CA LEU A 401 10.73 3.93 5.98
C LEU A 401 10.78 4.09 7.51
N GLN A 402 11.96 4.06 8.15
CA GLN A 402 12.04 4.22 9.61
C GLN A 402 11.34 5.48 10.14
N PRO A 403 11.48 6.68 9.54
CA PRO A 403 10.75 7.87 10.00
C PRO A 403 9.23 7.73 9.93
N VAL A 404 8.74 7.00 8.92
CA VAL A 404 7.31 6.67 8.77
C VAL A 404 6.88 5.77 9.92
N TRP A 405 7.65 4.73 10.22
CA TRP A 405 7.34 3.81 11.31
C TRP A 405 7.33 4.52 12.67
N ASP A 406 8.29 5.41 12.90
CA ASP A 406 8.33 6.24 14.12
C ASP A 406 7.07 7.12 14.23
N HIS A 407 6.61 7.71 13.10
CA HIS A 407 5.40 8.53 13.07
C HIS A 407 4.13 7.75 13.44
N PHE A 408 3.94 6.55 12.87
CA PHE A 408 2.78 5.70 13.13
C PHE A 408 2.90 4.85 14.41
N GLY A 409 4.01 4.98 15.16
CA GLY A 409 4.28 4.13 16.31
C GLY A 409 4.34 2.64 15.95
N ILE A 410 4.91 2.33 14.79
CA ILE A 410 5.20 0.99 14.29
C ILE A 410 6.60 0.60 14.77
N SER A 411 6.70 -0.54 15.45
CA SER A 411 7.96 -1.07 15.96
C SER A 411 8.63 -2.03 14.98
N ALA A 412 9.89 -2.37 15.25
CA ALA A 412 10.59 -3.41 14.49
C ALA A 412 9.90 -4.79 14.60
N ASP A 413 9.22 -5.07 15.72
CA ASP A 413 8.49 -6.32 15.92
C ASP A 413 7.20 -6.37 15.07
N ASP A 414 6.55 -5.21 14.85
CA ASP A 414 5.38 -5.11 13.98
C ASP A 414 5.73 -5.37 12.50
N ILE A 415 6.89 -4.85 12.05
CA ILE A 415 7.41 -5.12 10.71
C ILE A 415 7.93 -6.55 10.60
N GLY A 416 8.67 -7.02 11.60
CA GLY A 416 9.31 -8.32 11.62
C GLY A 416 10.59 -8.41 10.80
N THR A 417 11.12 -9.63 10.70
CA THR A 417 12.37 -9.95 10.00
C THR A 417 12.08 -10.92 8.87
N LEU A 418 12.66 -10.67 7.69
CA LEU A 418 12.51 -11.56 6.54
C LEU A 418 13.06 -12.97 6.88
N GLN A 419 12.26 -14.01 6.64
CA GLN A 419 12.52 -15.42 7.04
C GLN A 419 13.18 -16.27 5.96
#